data_AF-K0YKU8-F1
#
_entry.id   AF-K0YKU8-F1
#
_cell.length_a   1.000
_cell.length_b   1.000
_cell.length_c   1.000
_cell.angle_alpha   90.00
_cell.angle_beta   90.00
_cell.angle_gamma   90.00
#
_symmetry.space_group_name_H-M   'P 1'
#
loop_
_entity.id
_entity.type
_entity.pdbx_description
1 polymer ?
#
loop_
_entity_poly.entity_id
_entity_poly.type
_entity_poly.pdbx_seq_one_letter_code
_entity_poly.pdbx_strand_id
1 'polypeptide(L)'
;MTASDNVKRIALDKLIDYIMKDPKGRTDTIMDMLEPLLPASLFPEQRKAFRSAFEQKNNWYQLIMKILDMNEEVMPDLIKTFLVEANFLAWPKQEEARNRHECNIPWAILLDPTSACNLRCTGCWAAEYGHKLNLSFDDIDSIIEQGKELGVHVYIYTGGEPLVRKKDLIALCEKHPDCAFLCFTNATLIDEKFCQDMIRVKNFVPAISAEGSKETTDARRGEGTYDKIAQAMALLKKHRLPYGISACYTSQNADAVASEEYFDWMIDQGALFCWIFTYMPVGTEAVVDLMPSVEQRRHLYDFVREMRQKKPLFTLDFQNDGEFVGGCIAGGRRYMHINAAGDVEPCVFVHYSNANIHEVSLLEALKSPIFMSYYREQPFNDNLLRPCPMLENPDALEKMVKDTGARSTDLQHQESAHDLCDKCRPFAREWAVEAEKIWNDSSEKLYSKRMSSTQGMAESDMEKFERIQRPGRTKRDMTR
;
A
#
# COMPACT_ATOMS: atom_id res chain seq x y z
N MET A 1 2.59 -24.10 -10.46
CA MET A 1 1.13 -24.07 -10.73
C MET A 1 0.64 -25.48 -10.94
N THR A 2 -0.50 -25.85 -10.34
CA THR A 2 -1.13 -27.14 -10.60
C THR A 2 -1.89 -27.13 -11.94
N ALA A 3 -2.22 -28.30 -12.49
CA ALA A 3 -3.05 -28.38 -13.70
C ALA A 3 -4.44 -27.72 -13.49
N SER A 4 -4.95 -27.74 -12.25
CA SER A 4 -6.19 -27.07 -11.86
C SER A 4 -6.08 -25.55 -11.92
N ASP A 5 -4.97 -24.97 -11.44
CA ASP A 5 -4.74 -23.53 -11.47
C ASP A 5 -4.63 -23.01 -12.91
N ASN A 6 -3.99 -23.77 -13.79
CA ASN A 6 -3.90 -23.42 -15.20
C ASN A 6 -5.28 -23.36 -15.88
N VAL A 7 -6.18 -24.30 -15.56
CA VAL A 7 -7.55 -24.30 -16.10
C VAL A 7 -8.35 -23.12 -15.55
N LYS A 8 -8.24 -22.83 -14.25
CA LYS A 8 -8.90 -21.67 -13.62
C LYS A 8 -8.43 -20.35 -14.23
N ARG A 9 -7.12 -20.18 -14.41
CA ARG A 9 -6.53 -19.01 -15.06
C ARG A 9 -7.10 -18.80 -16.46
N ILE A 10 -7.08 -19.84 -17.31
CA ILE A 10 -7.63 -19.76 -18.67
C ILE A 10 -9.11 -19.38 -18.67
N ALA A 11 -9.90 -19.90 -17.71
CA ALA A 11 -11.30 -19.56 -17.58
C ALA A 11 -11.52 -18.09 -17.17
N LEU A 12 -10.75 -17.60 -16.19
CA LEU A 12 -10.80 -16.21 -15.72
C LEU A 12 -10.34 -15.23 -16.81
N ASP A 13 -9.25 -15.54 -17.51
CA ASP A 13 -8.73 -14.71 -18.61
C ASP A 13 -9.74 -14.59 -19.74
N LYS A 14 -10.33 -15.71 -20.16
CA LYS A 14 -11.39 -15.70 -21.19
C LYS A 14 -12.62 -14.93 -20.75
N LEU A 15 -12.97 -14.99 -19.47
CA LEU A 15 -14.09 -14.23 -18.93
C LEU A 15 -13.77 -12.72 -18.93
N ILE A 16 -12.55 -12.32 -18.55
CA ILE A 16 -12.12 -10.92 -18.63
C ILE A 16 -12.12 -10.46 -20.08
N ASP A 17 -11.54 -11.22 -21.01
CA ASP A 17 -11.56 -10.90 -22.44
C ASP A 17 -12.98 -10.78 -22.99
N TYR A 18 -13.88 -11.63 -22.51
CA TYR A 18 -15.30 -11.51 -22.81
C TYR A 18 -15.81 -10.16 -22.29
N ILE A 19 -15.79 -9.90 -20.98
CA ILE A 19 -16.27 -8.65 -20.37
C ILE A 19 -15.70 -7.42 -21.08
N MET A 20 -14.41 -7.41 -21.39
CA MET A 20 -13.72 -6.26 -21.99
C MET A 20 -14.16 -5.93 -23.42
N LYS A 21 -14.81 -6.85 -24.15
CA LYS A 21 -15.38 -6.56 -25.49
C LYS A 21 -16.61 -5.65 -25.44
N ASP A 22 -17.35 -5.66 -24.34
CA ASP A 22 -18.48 -4.76 -24.11
C ASP A 22 -18.68 -4.57 -22.60
N PRO A 23 -17.81 -3.78 -21.95
CA PRO A 23 -17.82 -3.64 -20.49
C PRO A 23 -19.12 -3.00 -20.01
N LYS A 24 -19.60 -1.98 -20.75
CA LYS A 24 -20.80 -1.20 -20.40
C LYS A 24 -22.09 -2.01 -20.57
N GLY A 25 -22.19 -2.85 -21.60
CA GLY A 25 -23.36 -3.71 -21.81
C GLY A 25 -23.43 -4.92 -20.87
N ARG A 26 -22.36 -5.22 -20.14
CA ARG A 26 -22.25 -6.45 -19.33
C ARG A 26 -22.19 -6.22 -17.83
N THR A 27 -22.18 -4.97 -17.37
CA THR A 27 -22.02 -4.61 -15.94
C THR A 27 -22.88 -5.42 -14.99
N ASP A 28 -24.13 -5.64 -15.38
CA ASP A 28 -25.14 -6.28 -14.53
C ASP A 28 -24.95 -7.80 -14.40
N THR A 29 -24.06 -8.39 -15.22
CA THR A 29 -23.76 -9.83 -15.24
C THR A 29 -22.33 -10.15 -14.84
N ILE A 30 -21.45 -9.15 -14.68
CA ILE A 30 -20.02 -9.35 -14.36
C ILE A 30 -19.86 -10.25 -13.14
N MET A 31 -20.56 -9.92 -12.04
CA MET A 31 -20.45 -10.70 -10.81
C MET A 31 -20.98 -12.11 -11.02
N ASP A 32 -22.16 -12.28 -11.61
CA ASP A 32 -22.77 -13.60 -11.82
C ASP A 32 -21.91 -14.53 -12.69
N MET A 33 -21.10 -13.97 -13.59
CA MET A 33 -20.11 -14.72 -14.37
C MET A 33 -18.83 -15.06 -13.57
N LEU A 34 -18.36 -14.14 -12.71
CA LEU A 34 -17.13 -14.32 -11.93
C LEU A 34 -17.31 -15.26 -10.73
N GLU A 35 -18.41 -15.13 -10.00
CA GLU A 35 -18.63 -15.80 -8.72
C GLU A 35 -18.51 -17.34 -8.76
N PRO A 36 -19.02 -18.05 -9.80
CA PRO A 36 -18.88 -19.51 -9.89
C PRO A 36 -17.43 -19.99 -10.07
N LEU A 37 -16.52 -19.12 -10.49
CA LEU A 37 -15.11 -19.44 -10.72
C LEU A 37 -14.23 -19.25 -9.47
N LEU A 38 -14.77 -18.60 -8.43
CA LEU A 38 -14.02 -18.17 -7.26
C LEU A 38 -14.52 -18.90 -5.99
N PRO A 39 -13.61 -19.29 -5.07
CA PRO A 39 -14.01 -19.81 -3.77
C PRO A 39 -14.92 -18.82 -3.03
N ALA A 40 -15.93 -19.33 -2.31
CA ALA A 40 -16.84 -18.48 -1.53
C ALA A 40 -16.13 -17.69 -0.41
N SER A 41 -15.03 -18.23 0.12
CA SER A 41 -14.19 -17.59 1.14
C SER A 41 -13.32 -16.45 0.59
N LEU A 42 -13.16 -16.34 -0.73
CA LEU A 42 -12.29 -15.34 -1.33
C LEU A 42 -12.98 -13.96 -1.39
N PHE A 43 -12.56 -13.07 -0.48
CA PHE A 43 -12.98 -11.66 -0.41
C PHE A 43 -14.52 -11.44 -0.41
N PRO A 44 -15.28 -12.09 0.51
CA PRO A 44 -16.75 -12.04 0.50
C PRO A 44 -17.30 -10.61 0.67
N GLU A 45 -16.72 -9.81 1.56
CA GLU A 45 -17.17 -8.44 1.80
C GLU A 45 -16.89 -7.53 0.60
N GLN A 46 -15.73 -7.67 -0.04
CA GLN A 46 -15.38 -6.91 -1.24
C GLN A 46 -16.30 -7.29 -2.41
N ARG A 47 -16.57 -8.59 -2.61
CA ARG A 47 -17.50 -9.06 -3.66
C ARG A 47 -18.91 -8.52 -3.45
N LYS A 48 -19.40 -8.49 -2.20
CA LYS A 48 -20.67 -7.86 -1.86
C LYS A 48 -20.67 -6.35 -2.16
N ALA A 49 -19.58 -5.65 -1.86
CA ALA A 49 -19.44 -4.24 -2.19
C ALA A 49 -19.46 -3.99 -3.71
N PHE A 50 -18.77 -4.81 -4.51
CA PHE A 50 -18.82 -4.74 -5.97
C PHE A 50 -20.24 -4.97 -6.51
N ARG A 51 -20.94 -5.99 -6.02
CA ARG A 51 -22.34 -6.25 -6.40
C ARG A 51 -23.24 -5.05 -6.08
N SER A 52 -23.13 -4.52 -4.86
CA SER A 52 -23.87 -3.33 -4.44
C SER A 52 -23.56 -2.11 -5.31
N ALA A 53 -22.32 -1.93 -5.76
CA ALA A 53 -21.94 -0.86 -6.67
C ALA A 53 -22.69 -0.98 -8.00
N PHE A 54 -22.68 -2.16 -8.64
CA PHE A 54 -23.38 -2.39 -9.90
C PHE A 54 -24.91 -2.22 -9.77
N GLU A 55 -25.51 -2.75 -8.72
CA GLU A 55 -26.97 -2.68 -8.49
C GLU A 55 -27.44 -1.24 -8.23
N GLN A 56 -26.72 -0.49 -7.40
CA GLN A 56 -27.12 0.85 -6.98
C GLN A 56 -26.62 1.95 -7.93
N LYS A 57 -25.68 1.62 -8.84
CA LYS A 57 -25.01 2.58 -9.73
C LYS A 57 -24.45 3.80 -8.98
N ASN A 58 -23.89 3.55 -7.80
CA ASN A 58 -23.37 4.59 -6.90
C ASN A 58 -21.99 5.14 -7.37
N ASN A 59 -21.31 5.93 -6.54
CA ASN A 59 -19.98 6.48 -6.83
C ASN A 59 -18.94 5.41 -7.18
N TRP A 60 -19.02 4.21 -6.60
CA TRP A 60 -18.11 3.11 -6.95
C TRP A 60 -18.37 2.56 -8.34
N TYR A 61 -19.63 2.50 -8.78
CA TYR A 61 -19.95 2.16 -10.18
C TYR A 61 -19.33 3.16 -11.15
N GLN A 62 -19.40 4.45 -10.84
CA GLN A 62 -18.78 5.49 -11.68
C GLN A 62 -17.26 5.29 -11.78
N LEU A 63 -16.58 4.97 -10.68
CA LEU A 63 -15.15 4.65 -10.69
C LEU A 63 -14.87 3.38 -11.52
N ILE A 64 -15.65 2.32 -11.36
CA ILE A 64 -15.51 1.09 -12.18
C ILE A 64 -15.70 1.42 -13.66
N MET A 65 -16.66 2.27 -14.01
CA MET A 65 -16.87 2.68 -15.41
C MET A 65 -15.69 3.48 -15.95
N LYS A 66 -15.08 4.37 -15.15
CA LYS A 66 -13.85 5.07 -15.53
C LYS A 66 -12.69 4.09 -15.79
N ILE A 67 -12.53 3.10 -14.92
CA ILE A 67 -11.52 2.05 -15.07
C ILE A 67 -11.74 1.29 -16.39
N LEU A 68 -12.96 0.82 -16.64
CA LEU A 68 -13.29 0.07 -17.86
C LEU A 68 -13.19 0.88 -19.17
N ASP A 69 -13.17 2.21 -19.09
CA ASP A 69 -13.03 3.13 -20.24
C ASP A 69 -11.56 3.50 -20.54
N MET A 70 -10.61 2.97 -19.76
CA MET A 70 -9.18 3.19 -19.97
C MET A 70 -8.67 2.61 -21.30
N ASN A 71 -7.38 2.86 -21.59
CA ASN A 71 -6.70 2.40 -22.78
C ASN A 71 -7.00 0.91 -23.07
N GLU A 72 -7.47 0.62 -24.28
CA GLU A 72 -8.01 -0.68 -24.68
C GLU A 72 -6.95 -1.79 -24.75
N GLU A 73 -5.67 -1.41 -24.92
CA GLU A 73 -4.56 -2.36 -24.92
C GLU A 73 -4.09 -2.68 -23.51
N VAL A 74 -4.13 -1.68 -22.61
CA VAL A 74 -3.60 -1.77 -21.25
C VAL A 74 -4.62 -2.42 -20.30
N MET A 75 -5.87 -1.98 -20.36
CA MET A 75 -6.84 -2.31 -19.33
C MET A 75 -7.14 -3.82 -19.21
N PRO A 76 -7.36 -4.60 -20.29
CA PRO A 76 -7.60 -6.04 -20.16
C PRO A 76 -6.45 -6.76 -19.44
N ASP A 77 -5.21 -6.45 -19.80
CA ASP A 77 -4.02 -7.12 -19.26
C ASP A 77 -3.72 -6.65 -17.83
N LEU A 78 -3.95 -5.37 -17.52
CA LEU A 78 -3.81 -4.87 -16.15
C LEU A 78 -4.85 -5.50 -15.21
N ILE A 79 -6.11 -5.67 -15.64
CA ILE A 79 -7.15 -6.36 -14.85
C ILE A 79 -6.77 -7.82 -14.62
N LYS A 80 -6.28 -8.54 -15.64
CA LYS A 80 -5.81 -9.93 -15.47
C LYS A 80 -4.67 -10.00 -14.47
N THR A 81 -3.67 -9.15 -14.63
CA THR A 81 -2.51 -9.10 -13.73
C THR A 81 -2.92 -8.80 -12.29
N PHE A 82 -3.74 -7.78 -12.08
CA PHE A 82 -4.09 -7.34 -10.73
C PHE A 82 -5.18 -8.21 -10.07
N LEU A 83 -6.27 -8.54 -10.76
CA LEU A 83 -7.37 -9.32 -10.18
C LEU A 83 -7.10 -10.83 -10.21
N VAL A 84 -6.58 -11.37 -11.31
CA VAL A 84 -6.39 -12.82 -11.45
C VAL A 84 -5.08 -13.25 -10.82
N GLU A 85 -3.95 -12.77 -11.33
CA GLU A 85 -2.63 -13.22 -10.87
C GLU A 85 -2.37 -12.77 -9.43
N ALA A 86 -2.46 -11.47 -9.15
CA ALA A 86 -2.09 -10.90 -7.85
C ALA A 86 -3.13 -11.06 -6.72
N ASN A 87 -4.33 -11.54 -7.02
CA ASN A 87 -5.38 -11.71 -6.03
C ASN A 87 -6.00 -13.11 -6.07
N PHE A 88 -6.72 -13.47 -7.13
CA PHE A 88 -7.50 -14.72 -7.15
C PHE A 88 -6.64 -15.99 -7.11
N LEU A 89 -5.49 -15.98 -7.80
CA LEU A 89 -4.56 -17.11 -7.82
C LEU A 89 -3.48 -16.99 -6.73
N ALA A 90 -2.96 -15.78 -6.49
CA ALA A 90 -1.94 -15.53 -5.49
C ALA A 90 -2.42 -15.72 -4.05
N TRP A 91 -3.63 -15.28 -3.69
CA TRP A 91 -4.07 -15.23 -2.30
C TRP A 91 -4.10 -16.61 -1.62
N PRO A 92 -4.69 -17.67 -2.21
CA PRO A 92 -4.66 -19.01 -1.62
C PRO A 92 -3.24 -19.54 -1.46
N LYS A 93 -2.36 -19.25 -2.43
CA LYS A 93 -0.94 -19.64 -2.37
C LYS A 93 -0.21 -18.94 -1.23
N GLN A 94 -0.46 -17.65 -1.01
CA GLN A 94 0.10 -16.88 0.10
C GLN A 94 -0.41 -17.41 1.45
N GLU A 95 -1.71 -17.71 1.59
CA GLU A 95 -2.27 -18.31 2.82
C GLU A 95 -1.59 -19.65 3.12
N GLU A 96 -1.44 -20.52 2.12
CA GLU A 96 -0.73 -21.80 2.27
C GLU A 96 0.73 -21.57 2.68
N ALA A 97 1.43 -20.61 2.05
CA ALA A 97 2.80 -20.29 2.37
C ALA A 97 2.96 -19.74 3.80
N ARG A 98 2.05 -18.85 4.26
CA ARG A 98 2.02 -18.34 5.65
C ARG A 98 1.92 -19.48 6.65
N ASN A 99 1.06 -20.45 6.38
CA ASN A 99 0.87 -21.61 7.25
C ASN A 99 2.02 -22.59 7.21
N ARG A 100 2.52 -22.91 6.02
CA ARG A 100 3.63 -23.86 5.81
C ARG A 100 4.93 -23.37 6.42
N HIS A 101 5.22 -22.08 6.25
CA HIS A 101 6.49 -21.49 6.69
C HIS A 101 6.41 -20.88 8.08
N GLU A 102 5.21 -20.74 8.64
CA GLU A 102 4.92 -20.16 9.95
C GLU A 102 5.48 -18.75 10.14
N CYS A 103 5.47 -17.97 9.06
CA CYS A 103 5.87 -16.57 9.05
C CYS A 103 4.87 -15.76 8.22
N ASN A 104 4.99 -14.44 8.30
CA ASN A 104 4.26 -13.56 7.42
C ASN A 104 4.74 -13.73 5.96
N ILE A 105 3.81 -13.64 5.00
CA ILE A 105 4.09 -13.58 3.55
C ILE A 105 3.33 -12.37 3.00
N PRO A 106 4.02 -11.39 2.39
CA PRO A 106 3.38 -10.15 1.97
C PRO A 106 2.49 -10.36 0.76
N TRP A 107 1.56 -9.43 0.55
CA TRP A 107 0.83 -9.29 -0.71
C TRP A 107 1.62 -8.46 -1.73
N ALA A 108 2.33 -7.43 -1.26
CA ALA A 108 3.18 -6.58 -2.08
C ALA A 108 4.58 -6.40 -1.46
N ILE A 109 5.61 -6.25 -2.30
CA ILE A 109 6.95 -5.88 -1.85
C ILE A 109 7.25 -4.46 -2.34
N LEU A 110 7.65 -3.59 -1.41
CA LEU A 110 8.11 -2.24 -1.72
C LEU A 110 9.62 -2.30 -1.93
N LEU A 111 10.08 -1.70 -3.02
CA LEU A 111 11.48 -1.70 -3.42
C LEU A 111 11.93 -0.27 -3.69
N ASP A 112 13.12 0.07 -3.22
CA ASP A 112 13.83 1.26 -3.61
C ASP A 112 14.87 0.90 -4.68
N PRO A 113 14.59 1.06 -5.99
CA PRO A 113 15.55 0.69 -7.04
C PRO A 113 16.82 1.55 -6.98
N THR A 114 16.71 2.75 -6.42
CA THR A 114 17.79 3.72 -6.30
C THR A 114 17.52 4.67 -5.15
N SER A 115 18.56 5.23 -4.53
CA SER A 115 18.39 6.39 -3.64
C SER A 115 18.53 7.74 -4.39
N ALA A 116 18.86 7.72 -5.68
CA ALA A 116 18.99 8.95 -6.47
C ALA A 116 17.63 9.61 -6.74
N CYS A 117 17.51 10.90 -6.43
CA CYS A 117 16.33 11.72 -6.73
C CYS A 117 16.72 13.02 -7.44
N ASN A 118 15.89 13.46 -8.37
CA ASN A 118 16.07 14.73 -9.08
C ASN A 118 15.39 15.92 -8.38
N LEU A 119 14.79 15.71 -7.20
CA LEU A 119 14.24 16.74 -6.31
C LEU A 119 14.87 16.65 -4.91
N ARG A 120 14.61 17.65 -4.05
CA ARG A 120 15.06 17.72 -2.66
C ARG A 120 13.93 18.22 -1.77
N CYS A 121 12.90 17.40 -1.60
CA CYS A 121 11.67 17.79 -0.90
C CYS A 121 11.89 18.00 0.59
N THR A 122 11.21 18.98 1.18
CA THR A 122 11.16 19.18 2.63
C THR A 122 10.44 18.01 3.31
N GLY A 123 11.05 17.44 4.36
CA GLY A 123 10.48 16.32 5.12
C GLY A 123 10.46 14.98 4.36
N CYS A 124 11.43 14.73 3.49
CA CYS A 124 11.54 13.49 2.74
C CYS A 124 12.16 12.37 3.59
N TRP A 125 11.40 11.33 3.92
CA TRP A 125 11.91 10.16 4.66
C TRP A 125 12.92 9.33 3.86
N ALA A 126 12.86 9.37 2.52
CA ALA A 126 13.76 8.59 1.67
C ALA A 126 15.14 9.27 1.47
N ALA A 127 15.32 10.50 1.94
CA ALA A 127 16.60 11.21 1.85
C ALA A 127 17.69 10.55 2.73
N GLU A 128 17.28 9.85 3.78
CA GLU A 128 18.16 9.16 4.74
C GLU A 128 19.04 8.07 4.09
N TYR A 129 18.69 7.55 2.90
CA TYR A 129 19.52 6.58 2.16
C TYR A 129 20.58 7.22 1.26
N GLY A 130 20.76 8.54 1.34
CA GLY A 130 21.66 9.28 0.45
C GLY A 130 21.20 9.27 -1.01
N HIS A 131 22.14 9.29 -1.97
CA HIS A 131 21.83 9.51 -3.39
C HIS A 131 22.66 8.68 -4.38
N LYS A 132 23.30 7.60 -3.93
CA LYS A 132 24.24 6.81 -4.75
C LYS A 132 24.01 5.30 -4.73
N LEU A 133 23.03 4.83 -3.98
CA LEU A 133 22.78 3.41 -3.79
C LEU A 133 21.77 2.92 -4.82
N ASN A 134 21.92 1.65 -5.20
CA ASN A 134 21.20 1.05 -6.30
C ASN A 134 21.16 -0.46 -6.11
N LEU A 135 19.96 -1.05 -6.15
CA LEU A 135 19.81 -2.47 -6.43
C LEU A 135 20.14 -2.71 -7.91
N SER A 136 20.91 -3.74 -8.25
CA SER A 136 21.13 -4.05 -9.67
C SER A 136 19.83 -4.53 -10.34
N PHE A 137 19.79 -4.54 -11.67
CA PHE A 137 18.67 -5.14 -12.39
C PHE A 137 18.45 -6.60 -11.95
N ASP A 138 19.55 -7.35 -11.82
CA ASP A 138 19.54 -8.77 -11.44
C ASP A 138 19.06 -8.98 -10.00
N ASP A 139 19.37 -8.05 -9.07
CA ASP A 139 18.85 -8.11 -7.71
C ASP A 139 17.33 -7.96 -7.70
N ILE A 140 16.80 -6.94 -8.38
CA ILE A 140 15.35 -6.68 -8.43
C ILE A 140 14.63 -7.85 -9.11
N ASP A 141 15.20 -8.35 -10.21
CA ASP A 141 14.69 -9.50 -10.92
C ASP A 141 14.65 -10.76 -10.03
N SER A 142 15.73 -11.05 -9.30
CA SER A 142 15.79 -12.17 -8.35
C SER A 142 14.75 -12.03 -7.23
N ILE A 143 14.55 -10.82 -6.71
CA ILE A 143 13.51 -10.54 -5.72
C ILE A 143 12.12 -10.84 -6.28
N ILE A 144 11.85 -10.45 -7.53
CA ILE A 144 10.57 -10.72 -8.18
C ILE A 144 10.36 -12.22 -8.38
N GLU A 145 11.38 -12.94 -8.84
CA GLU A 145 11.31 -14.40 -9.02
C GLU A 145 11.02 -15.12 -7.68
N GLN A 146 11.76 -14.77 -6.62
CA GLN A 146 11.54 -15.32 -5.28
C GLN A 146 10.16 -14.93 -4.70
N GLY A 147 9.71 -13.69 -4.94
CA GLY A 147 8.40 -13.23 -4.54
C GLY A 147 7.29 -14.03 -5.21
N LYS A 148 7.39 -14.27 -6.52
CA LYS A 148 6.45 -15.10 -7.29
C LYS A 148 6.38 -16.53 -6.76
N GLU A 149 7.50 -17.10 -6.31
CA GLU A 149 7.51 -18.42 -5.66
C GLU A 149 6.65 -18.45 -4.38
N LEU A 150 6.59 -17.35 -3.64
CA LEU A 150 5.73 -17.16 -2.45
C LEU A 150 4.31 -16.67 -2.79
N GLY A 151 4.02 -16.37 -4.06
CA GLY A 151 2.75 -15.83 -4.52
C GLY A 151 2.64 -14.31 -4.46
N VAL A 152 3.75 -13.59 -4.42
CA VAL A 152 3.79 -12.12 -4.51
C VAL A 152 3.87 -11.70 -5.97
N HIS A 153 2.89 -10.91 -6.42
CA HIS A 153 2.79 -10.42 -7.80
C HIS A 153 2.61 -8.90 -7.87
N VAL A 154 2.69 -8.19 -6.74
CA VAL A 154 2.61 -6.74 -6.68
C VAL A 154 3.92 -6.19 -6.15
N TYR A 155 4.55 -5.34 -6.94
CA TYR A 155 5.79 -4.67 -6.59
C TYR A 155 5.56 -3.17 -6.64
N ILE A 156 6.02 -2.47 -5.63
CA ILE A 156 5.79 -1.05 -5.46
C ILE A 156 7.14 -0.35 -5.41
N TYR A 157 7.47 0.40 -6.46
CA TYR A 157 8.69 1.19 -6.50
C TYR A 157 8.53 2.49 -5.73
N THR A 158 9.49 2.75 -4.86
CA THR A 158 9.71 3.97 -4.07
C THR A 158 11.22 4.28 -4.10
N GLY A 159 11.73 5.15 -3.23
CA GLY A 159 13.17 5.34 -3.06
C GLY A 159 13.80 6.21 -4.13
N GLY A 160 14.50 7.25 -3.69
CA GLY A 160 14.86 8.35 -4.55
C GLY A 160 13.67 8.76 -5.45
N GLU A 161 13.95 8.94 -6.75
CA GLU A 161 12.92 8.95 -7.80
C GLU A 161 13.11 7.69 -8.68
N PRO A 162 12.20 6.70 -8.62
CA PRO A 162 12.35 5.45 -9.38
C PRO A 162 12.49 5.66 -10.89
N LEU A 163 11.83 6.67 -11.45
CA LEU A 163 11.85 6.91 -12.90
C LEU A 163 13.20 7.43 -13.41
N VAL A 164 14.17 7.75 -12.54
CA VAL A 164 15.58 7.91 -12.93
C VAL A 164 16.10 6.61 -13.58
N ARG A 165 15.58 5.46 -13.15
CA ARG A 165 15.88 4.13 -13.69
C ARG A 165 14.79 3.57 -14.59
N LYS A 166 13.98 4.43 -15.24
CA LYS A 166 12.83 4.00 -16.08
C LYS A 166 13.16 2.92 -17.11
N LYS A 167 14.39 2.89 -17.66
CA LYS A 167 14.79 1.82 -18.60
C LYS A 167 14.79 0.44 -17.95
N ASP A 168 15.38 0.32 -16.76
CA ASP A 168 15.45 -0.95 -16.03
C ASP A 168 14.06 -1.39 -15.58
N LEU A 169 13.27 -0.45 -15.03
CA LEU A 169 11.92 -0.74 -14.55
C LEU A 169 11.01 -1.22 -15.68
N ILE A 170 11.08 -0.60 -16.87
CA ILE A 170 10.31 -1.04 -18.04
C ILE A 170 10.78 -2.42 -18.53
N ALA A 171 12.08 -2.71 -18.51
CA ALA A 171 12.59 -4.04 -18.87
C ALA A 171 12.15 -5.13 -17.87
N LEU A 172 12.06 -4.80 -16.58
CA LEU A 172 11.49 -5.70 -15.56
C LEU A 172 10.00 -5.95 -15.80
N CYS A 173 9.24 -4.91 -16.18
CA CYS A 173 7.83 -5.06 -16.56
C CYS A 173 7.64 -6.01 -17.75
N GLU A 174 8.52 -5.93 -18.76
CA GLU A 174 8.52 -6.83 -19.92
C GLU A 174 8.87 -8.27 -19.54
N LYS A 175 9.81 -8.45 -18.60
CA LYS A 175 10.24 -9.77 -18.14
C LYS A 175 9.19 -10.46 -17.25
N HIS A 176 8.41 -9.67 -16.51
CA HIS A 176 7.41 -10.16 -15.55
C HIS A 176 6.00 -9.63 -15.85
N PRO A 177 5.39 -10.01 -16.99
CA PRO A 177 4.07 -9.52 -17.39
C PRO A 177 2.93 -10.02 -16.47
N ASP A 178 3.20 -11.03 -15.64
CA ASP A 178 2.29 -11.56 -14.62
C ASP A 178 2.38 -10.83 -13.28
N CYS A 179 3.15 -9.74 -13.21
CA CYS A 179 3.29 -8.89 -12.03
C CYS A 179 2.79 -7.47 -12.33
N ALA A 180 2.17 -6.83 -11.33
CA ALA A 180 1.76 -5.44 -11.37
C ALA A 180 2.80 -4.57 -10.65
N PHE A 181 3.15 -3.45 -11.28
CA PHE A 181 4.16 -2.53 -10.79
C PHE A 181 3.53 -1.16 -10.50
N LEU A 182 3.40 -0.83 -9.22
CA LEU A 182 3.05 0.52 -8.80
C LEU A 182 4.33 1.34 -8.63
N CYS A 183 4.31 2.63 -8.92
CA CYS A 183 5.47 3.49 -8.73
C CYS A 183 5.08 4.81 -8.08
N PHE A 184 5.55 5.06 -6.86
CA PHE A 184 5.52 6.41 -6.30
C PHE A 184 6.54 7.28 -7.03
N THR A 185 6.08 8.37 -7.64
CA THR A 185 6.92 9.24 -8.47
C THR A 185 6.55 10.70 -8.30
N ASN A 186 7.55 11.59 -8.39
CA ASN A 186 7.38 13.03 -8.49
C ASN A 186 6.87 13.50 -9.86
N ALA A 187 6.67 12.56 -10.81
CA ALA A 187 6.12 12.73 -12.14
C ALA A 187 6.94 13.60 -13.12
N THR A 188 8.04 14.21 -12.69
CA THR A 188 8.83 15.12 -13.54
C THR A 188 9.53 14.43 -14.71
N LEU A 189 9.60 13.09 -14.71
CA LEU A 189 10.21 12.26 -15.74
C LEU A 189 9.19 11.49 -16.60
N ILE A 190 7.89 11.76 -16.41
CA ILE A 190 6.80 11.24 -17.25
C ILE A 190 6.71 12.11 -18.50
N ASP A 191 7.16 11.54 -19.61
CA ASP A 191 7.14 12.12 -20.94
C ASP A 191 6.30 11.26 -21.90
N GLU A 192 6.05 11.75 -23.12
CA GLU A 192 5.29 11.03 -24.14
C GLU A 192 5.90 9.63 -24.42
N LYS A 193 7.24 9.52 -24.44
CA LYS A 193 7.91 8.23 -24.64
C LYS A 193 7.57 7.25 -23.51
N PHE A 194 7.58 7.71 -22.26
CA PHE A 194 7.23 6.88 -21.11
C PHE A 194 5.77 6.43 -21.16
N CYS A 195 4.84 7.28 -21.62
CA CYS A 195 3.46 6.85 -21.86
C CYS A 195 3.38 5.71 -22.90
N GLN A 196 4.18 5.77 -23.98
CA GLN A 196 4.25 4.66 -24.95
C GLN A 196 4.90 3.41 -24.34
N ASP A 197 5.90 3.56 -23.49
CA ASP A 197 6.48 2.44 -22.74
C ASP A 197 5.42 1.78 -21.82
N MET A 198 4.57 2.57 -21.15
CA MET A 198 3.45 2.06 -20.33
C MET A 198 2.40 1.30 -21.16
N ILE A 199 2.03 1.79 -22.35
CA ILE A 199 1.12 1.09 -23.26
C ILE A 199 1.72 -0.25 -23.69
N ARG A 200 3.04 -0.29 -23.95
CA ARG A 200 3.75 -1.51 -24.34
C ARG A 200 3.74 -2.57 -23.25
N VAL A 201 4.04 -2.20 -22.00
CA VAL A 201 4.19 -3.18 -20.90
C VAL A 201 2.89 -3.50 -20.16
N LYS A 202 1.93 -2.57 -20.15
CA LYS A 202 0.55 -2.74 -19.67
C LYS A 202 0.37 -3.05 -18.17
N ASN A 203 1.43 -3.21 -17.42
CA ASN A 203 1.42 -3.60 -16.01
C ASN A 203 2.11 -2.58 -15.08
N PHE A 204 2.31 -1.34 -15.53
CA PHE A 204 2.90 -0.26 -14.75
C PHE A 204 1.89 0.85 -14.44
N VAL A 205 1.79 1.26 -13.17
CA VAL A 205 0.83 2.27 -12.69
C VAL A 205 1.55 3.33 -11.83
N PRO A 206 1.60 4.59 -12.25
CA PRO A 206 2.15 5.67 -11.44
C PRO A 206 1.20 6.08 -10.28
N ALA A 207 1.77 6.36 -9.12
CA ALA A 207 1.15 7.09 -8.02
C ALA A 207 1.88 8.43 -7.86
N ILE A 208 1.26 9.49 -8.39
CA ILE A 208 1.88 10.81 -8.51
C ILE A 208 1.84 11.53 -7.19
N SER A 209 3.01 11.89 -6.70
CA SER A 209 3.23 12.72 -5.53
C SER A 209 2.67 14.14 -5.73
N ALA A 210 1.57 14.50 -5.06
CA ALA A 210 0.96 15.83 -5.10
C ALA A 210 0.22 16.12 -3.77
N GLU A 211 0.27 17.38 -3.28
CA GLU A 211 -0.22 17.75 -1.95
C GLU A 211 -1.24 18.90 -1.98
N GLY A 212 -2.12 18.91 -2.97
CA GLY A 212 -3.17 19.93 -3.08
C GLY A 212 -2.87 20.97 -4.14
N SER A 213 -2.78 22.23 -3.72
CA SER A 213 -2.63 23.37 -4.61
C SER A 213 -1.20 23.52 -5.15
N LYS A 214 -1.01 24.49 -6.05
CA LYS A 214 0.32 24.87 -6.55
C LYS A 214 1.21 25.34 -5.41
N GLU A 215 0.68 26.16 -4.51
CA GLU A 215 1.40 26.73 -3.38
C GLU A 215 1.89 25.63 -2.43
N THR A 216 1.03 24.69 -2.03
CA THR A 216 1.41 23.62 -1.10
C THR A 216 2.38 22.62 -1.74
N THR A 217 2.18 22.31 -3.02
CA THR A 217 3.04 21.39 -3.78
C THR A 217 4.43 21.99 -4.01
N ASP A 218 4.51 23.22 -4.51
CA ASP A 218 5.79 23.88 -4.82
C ASP A 218 6.55 24.25 -3.53
N ALA A 219 5.87 24.63 -2.46
CA ALA A 219 6.51 24.91 -1.16
C ALA A 219 7.27 23.71 -0.60
N ARG A 220 6.75 22.49 -0.80
CA ARG A 220 7.39 21.26 -0.33
C ARG A 220 8.41 20.70 -1.32
N ARG A 221 8.13 20.76 -2.62
CA ARG A 221 8.86 19.99 -3.66
C ARG A 221 9.79 20.84 -4.52
N GLY A 222 9.68 22.15 -4.43
CA GLY A 222 10.43 23.11 -5.22
C GLY A 222 9.58 23.76 -6.31
N GLU A 223 9.89 25.02 -6.61
CA GLU A 223 9.17 25.86 -7.58
C GLU A 223 9.01 25.21 -8.96
N GLY A 224 7.80 25.26 -9.52
CA GLY A 224 7.49 24.73 -10.84
C GLY A 224 7.26 23.21 -10.88
N THR A 225 7.25 22.53 -9.73
CA THR A 225 6.95 21.09 -9.67
C THR A 225 5.49 20.80 -9.97
N TYR A 226 4.58 21.63 -9.48
CA TYR A 226 3.15 21.52 -9.76
C TYR A 226 2.84 21.53 -11.26
N ASP A 227 3.49 22.41 -12.02
CA ASP A 227 3.23 22.52 -13.46
C ASP A 227 3.71 21.28 -14.22
N LYS A 228 4.83 20.68 -13.77
CA LYS A 228 5.32 19.40 -14.31
C LYS A 228 4.38 18.24 -13.99
N ILE A 229 3.83 18.20 -12.76
CA ILE A 229 2.82 17.23 -12.36
C ILE A 229 1.56 17.36 -13.24
N ALA A 230 1.07 18.59 -13.46
CA ALA A 230 -0.07 18.85 -14.32
C ALA A 230 0.17 18.40 -15.77
N GLN A 231 1.37 18.65 -16.31
CA GLN A 231 1.76 18.17 -17.65
C GLN A 231 1.78 16.64 -17.73
N ALA A 232 2.36 15.97 -16.73
CA ALA A 232 2.40 14.51 -16.67
C ALA A 232 0.98 13.89 -16.60
N MET A 233 0.10 14.42 -15.74
CA MET A 233 -1.29 13.96 -15.66
C MET A 233 -2.06 14.20 -16.96
N ALA A 234 -1.82 15.34 -17.63
CA ALA A 234 -2.44 15.60 -18.93
C ALA A 234 -2.01 14.57 -19.99
N LEU A 235 -0.73 14.16 -20.01
CA LEU A 235 -0.24 13.09 -20.90
C LEU A 235 -0.88 11.74 -20.57
N LEU A 236 -0.90 11.35 -19.30
CA LEU A 236 -1.51 10.08 -18.87
C LEU A 236 -3.00 10.04 -19.20
N LYS A 237 -3.72 11.12 -18.95
CA LYS A 237 -5.15 11.26 -19.27
C LYS A 237 -5.40 11.20 -20.78
N LYS A 238 -4.59 11.89 -21.59
CA LYS A 238 -4.67 11.87 -23.06
C LYS A 238 -4.59 10.44 -23.62
N HIS A 239 -3.72 9.61 -23.04
CA HIS A 239 -3.54 8.21 -23.44
C HIS A 239 -4.46 7.23 -22.73
N ARG A 240 -5.34 7.72 -21.85
CA ARG A 240 -6.25 6.93 -20.99
C ARG A 240 -5.50 5.90 -20.15
N LEU A 241 -4.32 6.26 -19.66
CA LEU A 241 -3.47 5.39 -18.84
C LEU A 241 -3.88 5.44 -17.36
N PRO A 242 -3.76 4.32 -16.62
CA PRO A 242 -4.07 4.27 -15.20
C PRO A 242 -3.02 5.01 -14.39
N TYR A 243 -3.47 5.85 -13.46
CA TYR A 243 -2.62 6.44 -12.43
C TYR A 243 -3.46 6.86 -11.22
N GLY A 244 -2.78 7.10 -10.11
CA GLY A 244 -3.36 7.69 -8.92
C GLY A 244 -2.48 8.79 -8.36
N ILE A 245 -2.87 9.28 -7.19
CA ILE A 245 -2.14 10.30 -6.43
C ILE A 245 -1.56 9.68 -5.17
N SER A 246 -0.47 10.24 -4.69
CA SER A 246 0.08 10.00 -3.36
C SER A 246 0.22 11.35 -2.67
N ALA A 247 -0.55 11.54 -1.60
CA ALA A 247 -0.58 12.75 -0.80
C ALA A 247 -0.03 12.44 0.58
N CYS A 248 1.01 13.17 0.99
CA CYS A 248 1.47 13.16 2.36
C CYS A 248 1.04 14.45 3.06
N TYR A 249 0.24 14.31 4.11
CA TYR A 249 -0.25 15.42 4.91
C TYR A 249 0.61 15.65 6.15
N THR A 250 0.76 16.91 6.51
CA THR A 250 1.54 17.49 7.61
C THR A 250 0.63 18.42 8.39
N SER A 251 1.11 18.95 9.52
CA SER A 251 0.41 20.02 10.24
C SER A 251 0.10 21.26 9.39
N GLN A 252 0.85 21.51 8.32
CA GLN A 252 0.74 22.71 7.49
C GLN A 252 -0.24 22.59 6.31
N ASN A 253 -0.54 21.37 5.85
CA ASN A 253 -1.37 21.13 4.68
C ASN A 253 -2.53 20.14 4.91
N ALA A 254 -2.75 19.68 6.14
CA ALA A 254 -3.83 18.75 6.47
C ALA A 254 -5.20 19.22 5.95
N ASP A 255 -5.54 20.49 6.15
CA ASP A 255 -6.83 21.05 5.71
C ASP A 255 -6.96 21.08 4.18
N ALA A 256 -5.87 21.34 3.46
CA ALA A 256 -5.87 21.32 2.00
C ALA A 256 -6.09 19.90 1.46
N VAL A 257 -5.47 18.89 2.09
CA VAL A 257 -5.66 17.47 1.75
C VAL A 257 -7.07 17.00 2.14
N ALA A 258 -7.63 17.53 3.22
CA ALA A 258 -8.98 17.25 3.73
C ALA A 258 -10.07 18.14 3.10
N SER A 259 -9.95 18.48 1.82
CA SER A 259 -10.91 19.35 1.13
C SER A 259 -11.63 18.62 -0.01
N GLU A 260 -12.92 18.91 -0.18
CA GLU A 260 -13.68 18.38 -1.32
C GLU A 260 -13.10 18.89 -2.65
N GLU A 261 -12.60 20.13 -2.68
CA GLU A 261 -11.93 20.73 -3.84
C GLU A 261 -10.73 19.89 -4.29
N TYR A 262 -9.91 19.42 -3.36
CA TYR A 262 -8.77 18.58 -3.70
C TYR A 262 -9.22 17.22 -4.28
N PHE A 263 -10.26 16.62 -3.70
CA PHE A 263 -10.81 15.36 -4.20
C PHE A 263 -11.40 15.53 -5.60
N ASP A 264 -12.16 16.60 -5.83
CA ASP A 264 -12.74 16.91 -7.14
C ASP A 264 -11.65 17.18 -8.17
N TRP A 265 -10.59 17.92 -7.80
CA TRP A 265 -9.43 18.12 -8.66
C TRP A 265 -8.77 16.79 -9.06
N MET A 266 -8.51 15.88 -8.13
CA MET A 266 -7.92 14.56 -8.45
C MET A 266 -8.80 13.79 -9.46
N ILE A 267 -10.11 13.78 -9.23
CA ILE A 267 -11.11 13.10 -10.07
C ILE A 267 -11.18 13.72 -11.47
N ASP A 268 -11.09 15.04 -11.56
CA ASP A 268 -11.13 15.80 -12.81
C ASP A 268 -9.84 15.65 -13.61
N GLN A 269 -8.69 15.56 -12.96
CA GLN A 269 -7.43 15.20 -13.63
C GLN A 269 -7.49 13.77 -14.18
N GLY A 270 -8.25 12.88 -13.54
CA GLY A 270 -8.48 11.51 -13.99
C GLY A 270 -7.78 10.46 -13.12
N ALA A 271 -7.36 10.84 -11.91
CA ALA A 271 -6.82 9.89 -10.95
C ALA A 271 -7.89 8.87 -10.52
N LEU A 272 -7.48 7.61 -10.38
CA LEU A 272 -8.36 6.50 -10.01
C LEU A 272 -8.33 6.21 -8.51
N PHE A 273 -7.20 6.49 -7.87
CA PHE A 273 -6.96 6.25 -6.47
C PHE A 273 -6.09 7.34 -5.85
N CYS A 274 -6.11 7.45 -4.53
CA CYS A 274 -5.22 8.31 -3.77
C CYS A 274 -4.69 7.58 -2.53
N TRP A 275 -3.37 7.48 -2.41
CA TRP A 275 -2.70 7.07 -1.18
C TRP A 275 -2.53 8.28 -0.27
N ILE A 276 -3.11 8.22 0.92
CA ILE A 276 -3.04 9.28 1.92
C ILE A 276 -2.10 8.81 3.04
N PHE A 277 -0.99 9.51 3.18
CA PHE A 277 0.03 9.24 4.19
C PHE A 277 0.11 10.38 5.19
N THR A 278 0.24 10.06 6.48
CA THR A 278 0.63 11.05 7.49
C THR A 278 2.14 11.27 7.42
N TYR A 279 2.59 12.50 7.71
CA TYR A 279 4.00 12.77 7.95
C TYR A 279 4.49 11.93 9.14
N MET A 280 5.64 11.29 8.97
CA MET A 280 6.33 10.48 9.98
C MET A 280 7.67 11.14 10.31
N PRO A 281 8.03 11.32 11.59
CA PRO A 281 9.25 12.03 12.00
C PRO A 281 10.49 11.12 11.95
N VAL A 282 10.74 10.47 10.81
CA VAL A 282 11.85 9.52 10.59
C VAL A 282 13.12 10.27 10.21
N GLY A 283 14.25 9.88 10.79
CA GLY A 283 15.57 10.45 10.50
C GLY A 283 15.98 11.52 11.53
N THR A 284 17.28 11.68 11.73
CA THR A 284 17.81 12.59 12.77
C THR A 284 17.43 14.06 12.54
N GLU A 285 17.25 14.47 11.28
CA GLU A 285 16.85 15.82 10.88
C GLU A 285 15.32 16.00 10.75
N ALA A 286 14.52 15.03 11.20
CA ALA A 286 13.07 15.11 11.13
C ALA A 286 12.50 16.33 11.88
N VAL A 287 11.60 17.05 11.21
CA VAL A 287 10.95 18.25 11.76
C VAL A 287 9.66 17.83 12.46
N VAL A 288 9.74 17.61 13.77
CA VAL A 288 8.60 17.14 14.60
C VAL A 288 7.38 18.06 14.50
N ASP A 289 7.58 19.38 14.33
CA ASP A 289 6.50 20.36 14.18
C ASP A 289 5.62 20.14 12.93
N LEU A 290 6.09 19.36 11.95
CA LEU A 290 5.30 18.96 10.77
C LEU A 290 4.36 17.78 11.05
N MET A 291 4.46 17.13 12.20
CA MET A 291 3.52 16.09 12.60
C MET A 291 2.11 16.69 12.75
N PRO A 292 1.08 16.11 12.12
CA PRO A 292 -0.30 16.56 12.28
C PRO A 292 -0.75 16.49 13.75
N SER A 293 -1.59 17.44 14.16
CA SER A 293 -2.23 17.37 15.48
C SER A 293 -3.26 16.24 15.55
N VAL A 294 -3.69 15.89 16.77
CA VAL A 294 -4.76 14.91 16.99
C VAL A 294 -6.07 15.35 16.32
N GLU A 295 -6.39 16.64 16.39
CA GLU A 295 -7.58 17.22 15.75
C GLU A 295 -7.50 17.10 14.24
N GLN A 296 -6.34 17.37 13.64
CA GLN A 296 -6.12 17.23 12.20
C GLN A 296 -6.27 15.77 11.77
N ARG A 297 -5.68 14.82 12.51
CA ARG A 297 -5.85 13.40 12.22
C ARG A 297 -7.31 12.96 12.34
N ARG A 298 -8.03 13.39 13.38
CA ARG A 298 -9.46 13.09 13.54
C ARG A 298 -10.27 13.66 12.38
N HIS A 299 -10.00 14.91 11.98
CA HIS A 299 -10.66 15.54 10.85
C HIS A 299 -10.45 14.75 9.54
N LEU A 300 -9.21 14.35 9.24
CA LEU A 300 -8.90 13.51 8.08
C LEU A 300 -9.63 12.16 8.13
N TYR A 301 -9.63 11.49 9.29
CA TYR A 301 -10.35 10.22 9.49
C TYR A 301 -11.83 10.35 9.11
N ASP A 302 -12.51 11.40 9.57
CA ASP A 302 -13.94 11.62 9.29
C ASP A 302 -14.16 11.98 7.82
N PHE A 303 -13.36 12.92 7.32
CA PHE A 303 -13.47 13.44 5.97
C PHE A 303 -13.25 12.36 4.91
N VAL A 304 -12.19 11.56 5.01
CA VAL A 304 -11.89 10.51 4.03
C VAL A 304 -13.01 9.46 3.98
N ARG A 305 -13.59 9.11 5.13
CA ARG A 305 -14.72 8.16 5.21
C ARG A 305 -15.98 8.72 4.60
N GLU A 306 -16.25 10.01 4.81
CA GLU A 306 -17.34 10.70 4.16
C GLU A 306 -17.15 10.75 2.64
N MET A 307 -15.95 11.09 2.17
CA MET A 307 -15.65 11.16 0.73
C MET A 307 -15.80 9.81 0.03
N ARG A 308 -15.44 8.69 0.69
CA ARG A 308 -15.67 7.33 0.17
C ARG A 308 -17.14 7.01 -0.10
N GLN A 309 -18.08 7.72 0.52
CA GLN A 309 -19.52 7.57 0.27
C GLN A 309 -20.04 8.46 -0.86
N LYS A 310 -19.27 9.49 -1.25
CA LYS A 310 -19.74 10.53 -2.18
C LYS A 310 -18.99 10.53 -3.51
N LYS A 311 -17.68 10.30 -3.48
CA LYS A 311 -16.77 10.60 -4.58
C LYS A 311 -16.31 9.31 -5.29
N PRO A 312 -16.23 9.29 -6.62
CA PRO A 312 -15.74 8.14 -7.40
C PRO A 312 -14.20 8.09 -7.42
N LEU A 313 -13.58 7.97 -6.25
CA LEU A 313 -12.13 7.92 -6.05
C LEU A 313 -11.78 6.88 -4.98
N PHE A 314 -10.88 5.95 -5.29
CA PHE A 314 -10.46 4.95 -4.32
C PHE A 314 -9.34 5.49 -3.42
N THR A 315 -9.68 5.84 -2.18
CA THR A 315 -8.67 6.30 -1.22
C THR A 315 -8.13 5.16 -0.37
N LEU A 316 -6.82 5.17 -0.12
CA LEU A 316 -6.15 4.32 0.87
C LEU A 316 -5.55 5.24 1.94
N ASP A 317 -6.11 5.22 3.15
CA ASP A 317 -5.62 6.00 4.27
C ASP A 317 -4.72 5.11 5.13
N PHE A 318 -3.41 5.27 4.93
CA PHE A 318 -2.42 4.36 5.50
C PHE A 318 -2.47 4.30 7.03
N GLN A 319 -2.86 5.40 7.69
CA GLN A 319 -2.82 5.50 9.15
C GLN A 319 -4.18 5.26 9.81
N ASN A 320 -5.29 5.53 9.11
CA ASN A 320 -6.64 5.44 9.68
C ASN A 320 -7.46 4.22 9.21
N ASP A 321 -6.93 3.42 8.29
CA ASP A 321 -7.61 2.21 7.79
C ASP A 321 -7.31 0.93 8.58
N GLY A 322 -6.58 1.02 9.70
CA GLY A 322 -6.21 -0.15 10.51
C GLY A 322 -7.38 -1.07 10.86
N GLU A 323 -8.57 -0.52 11.12
CA GLU A 323 -9.76 -1.31 11.43
C GLU A 323 -10.39 -2.03 10.21
N PHE A 324 -10.02 -1.69 8.98
CA PHE A 324 -10.43 -2.43 7.78
C PHE A 324 -9.48 -3.58 7.45
N VAL A 325 -8.22 -3.49 7.91
CA VAL A 325 -7.14 -4.44 7.55
C VAL A 325 -6.57 -5.20 8.74
N GLY A 326 -7.16 -5.06 9.94
CA GLY A 326 -6.76 -5.81 11.13
C GLY A 326 -5.49 -5.28 11.80
N GLY A 327 -5.24 -3.97 11.72
CA GLY A 327 -4.11 -3.28 12.34
C GLY A 327 -2.95 -3.04 11.37
N CYS A 328 -1.71 -3.06 11.88
CA CYS A 328 -0.53 -2.86 11.06
C CYS A 328 -0.42 -3.91 9.94
N ILE A 329 0.00 -3.49 8.74
CA ILE A 329 0.22 -4.37 7.59
C ILE A 329 1.70 -4.61 7.24
N ALA A 330 2.61 -3.99 8.00
CA ALA A 330 4.06 -4.12 7.87
C ALA A 330 4.60 -5.48 8.37
N GLY A 331 5.91 -5.67 8.30
CA GLY A 331 6.60 -6.88 8.78
C GLY A 331 6.23 -8.13 7.97
N GLY A 332 5.96 -7.94 6.68
CA GLY A 332 5.54 -8.98 5.75
C GLY A 332 4.06 -9.35 5.86
N ARG A 333 3.26 -8.78 6.77
CA ARG A 333 1.85 -9.20 6.95
C ARG A 333 1.02 -8.97 5.68
N ARG A 334 1.15 -7.79 5.08
CA ARG A 334 0.70 -7.51 3.71
C ARG A 334 1.76 -6.80 2.88
N TYR A 335 2.75 -6.17 3.50
CA TYR A 335 3.91 -5.67 2.77
C TYR A 335 5.20 -5.70 3.59
N MET A 336 6.30 -5.54 2.88
CA MET A 336 7.66 -5.34 3.40
C MET A 336 8.41 -4.35 2.51
N HIS A 337 9.53 -3.81 2.98
CA HIS A 337 10.37 -2.87 2.25
C HIS A 337 11.77 -3.45 2.03
N ILE A 338 12.38 -3.21 0.86
CA ILE A 338 13.79 -3.45 0.60
C ILE A 338 14.39 -2.15 0.06
N ASN A 339 15.34 -1.59 0.82
CA ASN A 339 15.94 -0.30 0.47
C ASN A 339 16.98 -0.45 -0.66
N ALA A 340 17.53 0.69 -1.12
CA ALA A 340 18.49 0.71 -2.23
C ALA A 340 19.86 0.08 -1.92
N ALA A 341 20.14 -0.24 -0.65
CA ALA A 341 21.33 -0.98 -0.19
C ALA A 341 21.08 -2.49 -0.05
N GLY A 342 19.83 -2.94 -0.26
CA GLY A 342 19.42 -4.32 -0.10
C GLY A 342 18.98 -4.69 1.32
N ASP A 343 18.97 -3.78 2.30
CA ASP A 343 18.47 -4.12 3.62
C ASP A 343 16.96 -4.34 3.57
N VAL A 344 16.52 -5.41 4.24
CA VAL A 344 15.13 -5.84 4.25
C VAL A 344 14.44 -5.34 5.51
N GLU A 345 13.54 -4.40 5.36
CA GLU A 345 12.92 -3.63 6.44
C GLU A 345 11.44 -3.97 6.60
N PRO A 346 10.90 -3.98 7.84
CA PRO A 346 9.48 -4.28 8.06
C PRO A 346 8.52 -3.28 7.38
N CYS A 347 8.93 -2.01 7.26
CA CYS A 347 8.10 -0.88 6.84
C CYS A 347 9.01 0.20 6.24
N VAL A 348 8.50 0.98 5.27
CA VAL A 348 9.22 2.13 4.69
C VAL A 348 9.60 3.22 5.69
N PHE A 349 8.97 3.23 6.88
CA PHE A 349 9.27 4.16 7.96
C PHE A 349 10.05 3.52 9.12
N VAL A 350 10.42 2.23 9.00
CA VAL A 350 11.11 1.48 10.06
C VAL A 350 12.43 0.98 9.51
N HIS A 351 13.41 1.88 9.51
CA HIS A 351 14.77 1.66 8.98
C HIS A 351 15.64 0.86 9.95
N TYR A 352 15.16 -0.33 10.32
CA TYR A 352 15.88 -1.27 11.18
C TYR A 352 15.79 -2.69 10.61
N SER A 353 16.93 -3.34 10.44
CA SER A 353 16.98 -4.66 9.82
C SER A 353 17.99 -5.61 10.47
N ASN A 354 17.72 -6.91 10.30
CA ASN A 354 18.64 -8.01 10.57
C ASN A 354 19.09 -8.73 9.28
N ALA A 355 18.60 -8.34 8.10
CA ALA A 355 18.75 -9.11 6.87
C ALA A 355 19.02 -8.19 5.68
N ASN A 356 19.93 -8.62 4.80
CA ASN A 356 20.20 -7.98 3.53
C ASN A 356 19.97 -9.00 2.40
N ILE A 357 19.24 -8.59 1.36
CA ILE A 357 18.79 -9.47 0.27
C ILE A 357 19.93 -10.02 -0.58
N HIS A 358 21.12 -9.40 -0.53
CA HIS A 358 22.32 -9.93 -1.19
C HIS A 358 22.94 -11.11 -0.43
N GLU A 359 22.56 -11.31 0.84
CA GLU A 359 23.15 -12.33 1.73
C GLU A 359 22.18 -13.49 2.02
N VAL A 360 20.88 -13.23 1.96
CA VAL A 360 19.84 -14.22 2.30
C VAL A 360 18.72 -14.23 1.25
N SER A 361 18.03 -15.36 1.15
CA SER A 361 16.80 -15.43 0.34
C SER A 361 15.68 -14.58 0.94
N LEU A 362 14.69 -14.23 0.12
CA LEU A 362 13.50 -13.48 0.54
C LEU A 362 12.75 -14.20 1.68
N LEU A 363 12.65 -15.53 1.63
CA LEU A 363 12.00 -16.32 2.68
C LEU A 363 12.80 -16.30 3.99
N GLU A 364 14.13 -16.35 3.93
CA GLU A 364 14.99 -16.21 5.11
C GLU A 364 14.86 -14.81 5.71
N ALA A 365 14.79 -13.77 4.89
CA ALA A 365 14.58 -12.40 5.35
C ALA A 365 13.22 -12.24 6.07
N LEU A 366 12.14 -12.83 5.54
CA LEU A 366 10.81 -12.89 6.18
C LEU A 366 10.80 -13.67 7.50
N LYS A 367 11.82 -14.50 7.73
CA LYS A 367 12.03 -15.24 8.98
C LYS A 367 13.09 -14.62 9.89
N SER A 368 13.64 -13.47 9.51
CA SER A 368 14.60 -12.75 10.32
C SER A 368 14.00 -12.35 11.68
N PRO A 369 14.84 -12.15 12.73
CA PRO A 369 14.36 -11.86 14.08
C PRO A 369 13.33 -10.73 14.16
N ILE A 370 13.57 -9.59 13.49
CA ILE A 370 12.63 -8.46 13.46
C ILE A 370 11.30 -8.81 12.79
N PHE A 371 11.30 -9.49 11.65
CA PHE A 371 10.06 -9.91 10.98
C PHE A 371 9.26 -10.92 11.80
N MET A 372 9.93 -11.87 12.45
CA MET A 372 9.28 -12.82 13.34
C MET A 372 8.76 -12.16 14.61
N SER A 373 9.37 -11.06 15.06
CA SER A 373 8.82 -10.23 16.13
C SER A 373 7.52 -9.55 15.69
N TYR A 374 7.47 -8.96 14.50
CA TYR A 374 6.23 -8.42 13.92
C TYR A 374 5.14 -9.50 13.80
N TYR A 375 5.47 -10.68 13.30
CA TYR A 375 4.54 -11.81 13.18
C TYR A 375 3.88 -12.15 14.52
N ARG A 376 4.65 -12.26 15.61
CA ARG A 376 4.15 -12.62 16.94
C ARG A 376 3.35 -11.50 17.62
N GLU A 377 3.84 -10.26 17.51
CA GLU A 377 3.31 -9.14 18.29
C GLU A 377 2.09 -8.48 17.62
N GLN A 378 1.88 -8.67 16.31
CA GLN A 378 0.71 -8.12 15.62
C GLN A 378 -0.60 -8.83 16.00
N PRO A 379 -1.69 -8.07 16.28
CA PRO A 379 -1.74 -6.60 16.28
C PRO A 379 -1.11 -5.99 17.54
N PHE A 380 -0.46 -4.83 17.37
CA PHE A 380 0.23 -4.12 18.45
C PHE A 380 -0.73 -3.43 19.45
N ASN A 381 -1.99 -3.25 19.07
CA ASN A 381 -3.04 -2.67 19.90
C ASN A 381 -4.39 -3.29 19.53
N ASP A 382 -5.27 -3.49 20.52
CA ASP A 382 -6.63 -3.98 20.27
C ASP A 382 -7.57 -2.87 19.75
N ASN A 383 -7.25 -1.60 20.01
CA ASN A 383 -7.84 -0.46 19.33
C ASN A 383 -7.13 -0.26 17.99
N LEU A 384 -7.75 -0.73 16.90
CA LEU A 384 -7.14 -0.74 15.55
C LEU A 384 -7.03 0.66 14.90
N LEU A 385 -7.47 1.73 15.58
CA LEU A 385 -7.10 3.12 15.24
C LEU A 385 -5.71 3.50 15.76
N ARG A 386 -5.03 2.57 16.45
CA ARG A 386 -3.65 2.70 16.92
C ARG A 386 -2.76 1.59 16.33
N PRO A 387 -2.69 1.43 15.00
CA PRO A 387 -2.09 0.25 14.40
C PRO A 387 -0.55 0.26 14.42
N CYS A 388 0.11 1.42 14.40
CA CYS A 388 1.53 1.51 14.10
C CYS A 388 2.38 1.20 15.34
N PRO A 389 3.39 0.32 15.24
CA PRO A 389 4.33 0.05 16.35
C PRO A 389 5.29 1.21 16.61
N MET A 390 5.37 2.18 15.70
CA MET A 390 6.21 3.37 15.85
C MET A 390 5.39 4.56 16.35
N LEU A 391 4.31 4.93 15.64
CA LEU A 391 3.59 6.18 15.88
C LEU A 391 2.65 6.11 17.10
N GLU A 392 1.84 5.06 17.25
CA GLU A 392 0.87 4.97 18.38
C GLU A 392 1.29 4.02 19.50
N ASN A 393 2.25 3.14 19.23
CA ASN A 393 2.76 2.17 20.19
C ASN A 393 4.30 2.19 20.23
N PRO A 394 4.96 3.37 20.37
CA PRO A 394 6.42 3.51 20.22
C PRO A 394 7.25 2.52 21.05
N ASP A 395 6.79 2.17 22.26
CA ASP A 395 7.48 1.21 23.12
C ASP A 395 7.51 -0.21 22.52
N ALA A 396 6.56 -0.56 21.65
CA ALA A 396 6.56 -1.83 20.93
C ALA A 396 7.70 -1.89 19.92
N LEU A 397 7.88 -0.88 19.06
CA LEU A 397 8.99 -0.88 18.11
C LEU A 397 10.34 -0.88 18.84
N GLU A 398 10.51 -0.01 19.83
CA GLU A 398 11.78 0.08 20.58
C GLU A 398 12.15 -1.27 21.21
N LYS A 399 11.18 -1.93 21.85
CA LYS A 399 11.37 -3.27 22.42
C LYS A 399 11.73 -4.28 21.34
N MET A 400 11.01 -4.31 20.21
CA MET A 400 11.27 -5.26 19.13
C MET A 400 12.68 -5.08 18.55
N VAL A 401 13.11 -3.85 18.29
CA VAL A 401 14.47 -3.58 17.77
C VAL A 401 15.53 -4.03 18.77
N LYS A 402 15.36 -3.70 20.05
CA LYS A 402 16.28 -4.11 21.13
C LYS A 402 16.37 -5.63 21.26
N ASP A 403 15.24 -6.33 21.33
CA ASP A 403 15.20 -7.77 21.57
C ASP A 403 15.74 -8.58 20.38
N THR A 404 15.63 -8.04 19.17
CA THR A 404 16.06 -8.71 17.94
C THR A 404 17.48 -8.33 17.52
N GLY A 405 18.05 -7.29 18.13
CA GLY A 405 19.34 -6.74 17.73
C GLY A 405 19.32 -6.15 16.31
N ALA A 406 18.15 -5.75 15.80
CA ALA A 406 18.04 -5.08 14.52
C ALA A 406 18.83 -3.76 14.56
N ARG A 407 19.58 -3.49 13.49
CA ARG A 407 20.43 -2.29 13.38
C ARG A 407 19.77 -1.26 12.47
N SER A 408 20.06 0.02 12.71
CA SER A 408 19.65 1.08 11.80
C SER A 408 20.22 0.83 10.40
N THR A 409 19.37 0.98 9.40
CA THR A 409 19.69 0.88 7.96
C THR A 409 19.83 2.25 7.31
N ASP A 410 19.67 3.32 8.09
CA ASP A 410 20.07 4.67 7.70
C ASP A 410 21.59 4.72 7.53
N LEU A 411 22.02 5.13 6.33
CA LEU A 411 23.43 5.15 5.94
C LEU A 411 24.06 6.54 6.08
N GLN A 412 23.27 7.58 6.30
CA GLN A 412 23.78 8.93 6.53
C GLN A 412 23.91 9.24 8.01
N HIS A 413 22.81 9.10 8.76
CA HIS A 413 22.72 9.53 10.15
C HIS A 413 21.94 8.51 10.97
N GLN A 414 22.63 7.48 11.44
CA GLN A 414 22.02 6.41 12.25
C GLN A 414 21.19 6.97 13.42
N GLU A 415 19.88 6.85 13.30
CA GLU A 415 18.92 7.10 14.36
C GLU A 415 18.70 5.82 15.16
N SER A 416 18.69 5.93 16.49
CA SER A 416 18.31 4.80 17.33
C SER A 416 16.80 4.65 17.39
N ALA A 417 16.31 3.41 17.56
CA ALA A 417 14.87 3.18 17.73
C ALA A 417 14.29 3.93 18.94
N HIS A 418 15.09 4.19 19.96
CA HIS A 418 14.69 4.99 21.12
C HIS A 418 14.41 6.45 20.71
N ASP A 419 15.34 7.09 20.01
CA ASP A 419 15.23 8.49 19.60
C ASP A 419 14.04 8.70 18.64
N LEU A 420 13.86 7.80 17.68
CA LEU A 420 12.69 7.81 16.78
C LEU A 420 11.38 7.68 17.57
N CYS A 421 11.32 6.71 18.48
CA CYS A 421 10.13 6.47 19.28
C CYS A 421 9.85 7.62 20.26
N ASP A 422 10.88 8.31 20.76
CA ASP A 422 10.75 9.47 21.66
C ASP A 422 10.03 10.63 20.98
N LYS A 423 10.31 10.89 19.69
CA LYS A 423 9.59 11.87 18.88
C LYS A 423 8.09 11.56 18.79
N CYS A 424 7.72 10.28 18.76
CA CYS A 424 6.33 9.83 18.61
C CYS A 424 5.54 9.81 19.94
N ARG A 425 6.20 9.66 21.09
CA ARG A 425 5.55 9.46 22.40
C ARG A 425 4.54 10.55 22.80
N PRO A 426 4.80 11.86 22.59
CA PRO A 426 3.81 12.90 22.89
C PRO A 426 2.51 12.69 22.10
N PHE A 427 2.62 12.57 20.78
CA PHE A 427 1.47 12.32 19.89
C PHE A 427 0.75 11.02 20.23
N ALA A 428 1.48 9.94 20.50
CA ALA A 428 0.90 8.64 20.86
C ALA A 428 -0.03 8.73 22.09
N ARG A 429 0.37 9.49 23.12
CA ARG A 429 -0.43 9.68 24.33
C ARG A 429 -1.71 10.47 24.07
N GLU A 430 -1.60 11.55 23.29
CA GLU A 430 -2.76 12.39 22.96
C GLU A 430 -3.75 11.65 22.05
N TRP A 431 -3.25 11.00 21.00
CA TRP A 431 -4.08 10.22 20.08
C TRP A 431 -4.75 9.04 20.79
N ALA A 432 -4.12 8.42 21.79
CA ALA A 432 -4.73 7.33 22.54
C ALA A 432 -6.05 7.75 23.21
N VAL A 433 -6.14 8.98 23.72
CA VAL A 433 -7.37 9.51 24.33
C VAL A 433 -8.46 9.67 23.28
N GLU A 434 -8.13 10.22 22.12
CA GLU A 434 -9.10 10.43 21.05
C GLU A 434 -9.55 9.11 20.43
N ALA A 435 -8.61 8.23 20.08
CA ALA A 435 -8.90 6.89 19.56
C ALA A 435 -9.81 6.09 20.49
N GLU A 436 -9.68 6.23 21.82
CA GLU A 436 -10.55 5.54 22.78
C GLU A 436 -11.98 6.06 22.77
N LYS A 437 -12.17 7.38 22.61
CA LYS A 437 -13.51 7.97 22.44
C LYS A 437 -14.18 7.42 21.19
N ILE A 438 -13.47 7.43 20.06
CA ILE A 438 -13.98 6.94 18.78
C ILE A 438 -14.31 5.46 18.88
N TRP A 439 -13.41 4.67 19.45
CA TRP A 439 -13.55 3.21 19.49
C TRP A 439 -14.79 2.76 20.27
N ASN A 440 -15.09 3.44 21.38
CA ASN A 440 -16.20 3.10 22.28
C ASN A 440 -17.49 3.88 22.03
N ASP A 441 -17.51 4.81 21.09
CA ASP A 441 -18.72 5.56 20.77
C ASP A 441 -19.72 4.67 19.99
N SER A 442 -20.80 4.29 20.66
CA SER A 442 -21.89 3.49 20.08
C SER A 442 -22.61 4.13 18.89
N SER A 443 -22.43 5.44 18.68
CA SER A 443 -22.99 6.16 17.53
C SER A 443 -22.14 6.02 16.26
N GLU A 444 -20.88 5.59 16.38
CA GLU A 444 -19.99 5.39 15.24
C GLU A 444 -20.45 4.21 14.36
N LYS A 445 -20.43 4.39 13.04
CA LYS A 445 -20.92 3.39 12.07
C LYS A 445 -20.24 2.03 12.17
N LEU A 446 -18.98 2.01 12.64
CA LEU A 446 -18.18 0.79 12.77
C LEU A 446 -18.18 0.21 14.18
N TYR A 447 -18.88 0.80 15.14
CA TYR A 447 -18.89 0.35 16.54
C TYR A 447 -19.20 -1.16 16.66
N SER A 448 -20.23 -1.65 15.98
CA SER A 448 -20.59 -3.07 16.02
C SER A 448 -19.49 -4.00 15.47
N LYS A 449 -18.73 -3.54 14.46
CA LYS A 449 -17.60 -4.30 13.92
C LYS A 449 -16.42 -4.33 14.90
N ARG A 450 -16.21 -3.25 15.65
CA ARG A 450 -15.13 -3.10 16.67
C ARG A 450 -15.28 -4.03 17.86
N MET A 451 -16.50 -4.51 18.11
CA MET A 451 -16.76 -5.52 19.14
C MET A 451 -16.25 -6.91 18.74
N SER A 452 -15.93 -7.13 17.46
CA SER A 452 -15.25 -8.36 17.04
C SER A 452 -13.75 -8.21 17.24
N SER A 453 -13.16 -9.10 18.06
CA SER A 453 -11.71 -9.12 18.26
C SER A 453 -10.94 -9.39 16.95
N THR A 454 -11.59 -9.91 15.92
CA THR A 454 -10.96 -10.31 14.65
C THR A 454 -11.27 -9.37 13.47
N GLN A 455 -11.76 -8.16 13.76
CA GLN A 455 -12.11 -7.20 12.72
C GLN A 455 -10.95 -6.98 11.73
N GLY A 456 -11.22 -7.15 10.43
CA GLY A 456 -10.25 -6.90 9.34
C GLY A 456 -9.14 -7.94 9.22
N MET A 457 -9.21 -9.05 9.95
CA MET A 457 -8.19 -10.11 9.95
C MET A 457 -8.52 -11.22 8.94
N ALA A 458 -7.49 -11.83 8.38
CA ALA A 458 -7.63 -12.98 7.47
C ALA A 458 -7.64 -14.31 8.23
N GLU A 459 -7.96 -15.40 7.54
CA GLU A 459 -7.94 -16.75 8.10
C GLU A 459 -6.55 -17.12 8.65
N SER A 460 -5.47 -16.81 7.92
CA SER A 460 -4.09 -16.99 8.41
C SER A 460 -3.74 -16.20 9.67
N ASP A 461 -4.35 -15.02 9.88
CA ASP A 461 -4.18 -14.29 11.15
C ASP A 461 -4.80 -15.10 12.31
N MET A 462 -5.96 -15.73 12.07
CA MET A 462 -6.65 -16.55 13.06
C MET A 462 -5.92 -17.86 13.36
N GLU A 463 -5.43 -18.53 12.33
CA GLU A 463 -4.62 -19.75 12.48
C GLU A 463 -3.31 -19.45 13.22
N LYS A 464 -2.69 -18.30 12.93
CA LYS A 464 -1.55 -17.80 13.71
C LYS A 464 -1.91 -17.64 15.18
N PHE A 465 -3.01 -16.94 15.52
CA PHE A 465 -3.39 -16.73 16.92
C PHE A 465 -3.63 -18.02 17.67
N GLU A 466 -4.24 -19.01 17.01
CA GLU A 466 -4.42 -20.34 17.58
C GLU A 466 -3.07 -21.03 17.82
N ARG A 467 -2.17 -20.99 16.83
CA ARG A 467 -0.82 -21.58 16.96
C ARG A 467 0.00 -20.96 18.09
N ILE A 468 -0.03 -19.63 18.24
CA ILE A 468 0.73 -18.93 19.30
C ILE A 468 -0.05 -18.76 20.61
N GLN A 469 -1.29 -19.29 20.69
CA GLN A 469 -2.19 -19.15 21.83
C GLN A 469 -2.38 -17.69 22.27
N ARG A 470 -2.64 -16.79 21.32
CA ARG A 470 -2.80 -15.34 21.58
C ARG A 470 -4.03 -15.10 22.46
N PRO A 471 -3.88 -14.54 23.69
CA PRO A 471 -5.00 -14.30 24.58
C PRO A 471 -6.09 -13.42 23.95
N GLY A 472 -7.36 -13.79 24.14
CA GLY A 472 -8.52 -13.03 23.66
C GLY A 472 -8.82 -13.22 22.16
N ARG A 473 -8.00 -14.00 21.45
CA ARG A 473 -8.04 -14.14 19.98
C ARG A 473 -8.00 -15.59 19.50
N THR A 474 -8.02 -16.56 20.42
CA THR A 474 -8.15 -17.99 20.07
C THR A 474 -9.59 -18.32 19.69
N LYS A 475 -9.81 -19.46 19.02
CA LYS A 475 -11.19 -19.95 18.74
C LYS A 475 -12.00 -20.10 20.02
N ARG A 476 -11.36 -20.52 21.11
CA ARG A 476 -11.98 -20.64 22.43
C ARG A 476 -12.47 -19.30 22.96
N ASP A 477 -11.65 -18.25 22.83
CA ASP A 477 -11.97 -16.92 23.36
C ASP A 477 -13.12 -16.26 22.59
N MET A 478 -13.21 -16.49 21.28
CA MET A 478 -14.27 -15.92 20.43
C MET A 478 -15.65 -16.58 20.60
N THR A 479 -15.70 -17.75 21.24
CA THR A 479 -16.96 -18.49 21.49
C THR A 479 -17.56 -18.20 22.86
N ARG A 480 -16.89 -17.38 23.67
CA ARG A 480 -17.33 -16.89 24.98
C ARG A 480 -17.87 -15.48 24.85
#